data_AF-A0A834KM16-F1
#
_entry.id   AF-A0A834KM16-F1
#
_cell.length_a   1.000
_cell.length_b   1.000
_cell.length_c   1.000
_cell.angle_alpha   90.00
_cell.angle_beta   90.00
_cell.angle_gamma   90.00
#
_symmetry.space_group_name_H-M   'P 1'
#
loop_
_entity.id
_entity.type
_entity.pdbx_description
1 polymer ?
#
loop_
_entity_poly.entity_id
_entity_poly.type
_entity_poly.pdbx_seq_one_letter_code
_entity_poly.pdbx_strand_id
1 'polypeptide(L)'
;MDKYLPDVLNECASSYTLTSLTGALMCLAKYNTRFIYYIEKIITKLSYLDYTNESEKLLCYAIHENAHLGLSLSTIERIYSSQRYKLIEEVLLDNFMSTCLNINTEADKDGIEITHSINELLEFAVISPSIFQLICSFLKELFVHLEYAPMVLTFIQATLKRIIAYCENKDKDIIDLYPKYLHSCIILLRIEPHYHTFNSKAYVLERITEFYEENSDDILILLSHFPGWLAFVSDNLINLIT
;
A
#
# COMPACT_ATOMS: atom_id res chain seq x y z
N MET A 1 27.61 -12.18 -24.96
CA MET A 1 26.57 -12.26 -23.92
C MET A 1 25.23 -11.77 -24.45
N ASP A 2 25.16 -10.58 -25.05
CA ASP A 2 23.90 -9.97 -25.56
C ASP A 2 23.07 -10.85 -26.50
N LYS A 3 23.71 -11.72 -27.28
CA LYS A 3 23.01 -12.63 -28.22
C LYS A 3 22.26 -13.78 -27.54
N TYR A 4 22.70 -14.22 -26.36
CA TYR A 4 22.19 -15.45 -25.71
C TYR A 4 21.39 -15.18 -24.43
N LEU A 5 21.57 -14.00 -23.83
CA LEU A 5 20.87 -13.63 -22.60
C LEU A 5 19.33 -13.64 -22.76
N PRO A 6 18.74 -13.14 -23.86
CA PRO A 6 17.29 -13.23 -24.07
C PRO A 6 16.77 -14.67 -24.10
N ASP A 7 17.51 -15.58 -24.74
CA ASP A 7 17.13 -17.00 -24.86
C ASP A 7 17.18 -17.68 -23.49
N VAL A 8 18.23 -17.42 -22.71
CA VAL A 8 18.35 -17.88 -21.31
C VAL A 8 17.21 -17.34 -20.45
N LEU A 9 16.80 -16.08 -20.63
CA LEU A 9 15.68 -15.50 -19.87
C LEU A 9 14.33 -16.12 -20.21
N ASN A 10 14.16 -16.59 -21.44
CA ASN A 10 12.93 -17.26 -21.87
C ASN A 10 12.87 -18.71 -21.36
N GLU A 11 13.98 -19.44 -21.44
CA GLU A 11 14.06 -20.86 -21.08
C GLU A 11 14.25 -21.12 -19.57
N CYS A 12 14.88 -20.19 -18.85
CA CYS A 12 15.20 -20.39 -17.44
C CYS A 12 13.98 -20.19 -16.54
N ALA A 13 13.50 -21.26 -15.90
CA ALA A 13 12.26 -21.26 -15.12
C ALA A 13 12.46 -21.28 -13.59
N SER A 14 13.66 -21.58 -13.08
CA SER A 14 13.85 -21.72 -11.63
C SER A 14 14.16 -20.38 -10.96
N SER A 15 13.48 -20.11 -9.84
CA SER A 15 13.71 -18.92 -9.00
C SER A 15 15.18 -18.83 -8.58
N TYR A 16 15.82 -19.94 -8.21
CA TYR A 16 17.23 -20.00 -7.82
C TYR A 16 18.20 -19.51 -8.92
N THR A 17 18.02 -19.99 -10.16
CA THR A 17 18.91 -19.60 -11.26
C THR A 17 18.72 -18.13 -11.62
N LEU A 18 17.48 -17.63 -11.60
CA LEU A 18 17.17 -16.23 -11.87
C LEU A 18 17.73 -15.30 -10.79
N THR A 19 17.64 -15.68 -9.51
CA THR A 19 18.25 -14.95 -8.39
C THR A 19 19.76 -14.85 -8.56
N SER A 20 20.44 -15.98 -8.83
CA SER A 20 21.90 -16.03 -9.05
C SER A 20 22.33 -15.17 -10.25
N LEU A 21 21.57 -15.24 -11.35
CA LEU A 21 21.82 -14.44 -12.55
C LEU A 21 21.65 -12.94 -12.27
N THR A 22 20.64 -12.56 -11.47
CA THR A 22 20.41 -11.16 -11.10
C THR A 22 21.60 -10.60 -10.34
N GLY A 23 22.14 -11.33 -9.36
CA GLY A 23 23.33 -10.91 -8.62
C GLY A 23 24.55 -10.67 -9.54
N ALA A 24 24.79 -11.58 -10.49
CA ALA A 24 25.86 -11.43 -11.47
C ALA A 24 25.64 -10.20 -12.37
N LEU A 25 24.41 -9.97 -12.84
CA LEU A 25 24.08 -8.81 -13.68
C LEU A 25 24.17 -7.50 -12.89
N MET A 26 23.81 -7.47 -11.61
CA MET A 26 23.98 -6.30 -10.75
C MET A 26 25.47 -5.90 -10.61
N CYS A 27 26.38 -6.88 -10.49
CA CYS A 27 27.82 -6.61 -10.52
C CYS A 27 28.27 -6.00 -11.85
N LEU A 28 27.75 -6.49 -12.97
CA LEU A 28 28.08 -6.00 -14.31
C LEU A 28 27.45 -4.63 -14.63
N ALA A 29 26.28 -4.34 -14.06
CA ALA A 29 25.55 -3.09 -14.27
C ALA A 29 26.34 -1.86 -13.79
N LYS A 30 27.24 -2.04 -12.81
CA LYS A 30 28.19 -1.01 -12.35
C LYS A 30 29.10 -0.49 -13.47
N TYR A 31 29.38 -1.32 -14.46
CA TYR A 31 30.27 -1.01 -15.59
C TYR A 31 29.51 -0.75 -16.88
N ASN A 32 28.28 -1.26 -17.01
CA ASN A 32 27.45 -1.07 -18.19
C ASN A 32 25.96 -1.07 -17.84
N THR A 33 25.34 0.11 -17.90
CA THR A 33 23.93 0.33 -17.55
C THR A 33 22.95 -0.44 -18.42
N ARG A 34 23.37 -0.96 -19.59
CA ARG A 34 22.50 -1.83 -20.42
C ARG A 34 22.04 -3.08 -19.69
N PHE A 35 22.77 -3.54 -18.68
CA PHE A 35 22.37 -4.69 -17.88
C PHE A 35 21.17 -4.41 -16.96
N ILE A 36 20.87 -3.14 -16.64
CA ILE A 36 19.71 -2.74 -15.83
C ILE A 36 18.41 -3.22 -16.49
N TYR A 37 18.30 -3.09 -17.81
CA TYR A 37 17.15 -3.58 -18.57
C TYR A 37 16.90 -5.09 -18.38
N TYR A 38 17.97 -5.88 -18.33
CA TYR A 38 17.86 -7.32 -18.12
C TYR A 38 17.56 -7.67 -16.66
N ILE A 39 18.11 -6.90 -15.72
CA ILE A 39 17.79 -7.02 -14.29
C ILE A 39 16.29 -6.77 -14.07
N GLU A 40 15.73 -5.70 -14.63
CA GLU A 40 14.29 -5.43 -14.53
C GLU A 40 13.45 -6.59 -15.08
N LYS A 41 13.81 -7.14 -16.25
CA LYS A 41 13.11 -8.31 -16.81
C LYS A 41 13.16 -9.54 -15.91
N ILE A 42 14.30 -9.80 -15.26
CA ILE A 42 14.42 -10.93 -14.35
C ILE A 42 13.59 -10.69 -13.09
N ILE A 43 13.67 -9.51 -12.49
CA ILE A 43 12.89 -9.12 -11.31
C ILE A 43 11.38 -9.24 -11.61
N THR A 44 10.98 -8.77 -12.79
CA THR A 44 9.63 -8.92 -13.33
C THR A 44 9.23 -10.38 -13.40
N LYS A 45 10.10 -11.27 -13.87
CA LYS A 45 9.81 -12.71 -13.96
C LYS A 45 9.79 -13.37 -12.58
N LEU A 46 10.72 -13.02 -11.70
CA LEU A 46 10.80 -13.53 -10.32
C LEU A 46 9.54 -13.22 -9.52
N SER A 47 8.91 -12.06 -9.72
CA SER A 47 7.64 -11.72 -9.06
C SER A 47 6.42 -12.50 -9.56
N TYR A 48 6.59 -13.42 -10.51
CA TYR A 48 5.56 -14.39 -10.94
C TYR A 48 5.82 -15.83 -10.47
N LEU A 49 6.99 -16.11 -9.90
CA LEU A 49 7.38 -17.47 -9.53
C LEU A 49 7.15 -17.72 -8.04
N ASP A 50 7.07 -19.00 -7.67
CA ASP A 50 7.06 -19.40 -6.26
C ASP A 50 8.34 -18.92 -5.55
N TYR A 51 8.14 -18.38 -4.34
CA TYR A 51 9.20 -17.71 -3.61
C TYR A 51 10.14 -18.71 -2.94
N THR A 52 11.42 -18.42 -3.07
CA THR A 52 12.47 -18.88 -2.15
C THR A 52 12.87 -17.70 -1.26
N ASN A 53 13.35 -17.96 -0.04
CA ASN A 53 13.84 -16.92 0.88
C ASN A 53 14.87 -15.98 0.19
N GLU A 54 15.71 -16.52 -0.71
CA GLU A 54 16.65 -15.70 -1.48
C GLU A 54 15.96 -14.78 -2.50
N SER A 55 14.96 -15.28 -3.23
CA SER A 55 14.20 -14.44 -4.16
C SER A 55 13.40 -13.35 -3.45
N GLU A 56 12.85 -13.61 -2.25
CA GLU A 56 12.14 -12.59 -1.47
C GLU A 56 13.08 -11.47 -1.05
N LYS A 57 14.27 -11.82 -0.52
CA LYS A 57 15.31 -10.85 -0.15
C LYS A 57 15.74 -10.02 -1.36
N LEU A 58 15.89 -10.65 -2.52
CA LEU A 58 16.26 -9.96 -3.75
C LEU A 58 15.17 -8.97 -4.20
N LEU A 59 13.89 -9.35 -4.11
CA LEU A 59 12.78 -8.45 -4.46
C LEU A 59 12.69 -7.25 -3.49
N CYS A 60 12.84 -7.45 -2.18
CA CYS A 60 12.91 -6.34 -1.22
C CYS A 60 14.10 -5.41 -1.52
N TYR A 61 15.29 -5.99 -1.76
CA TYR A 61 16.47 -5.22 -2.16
C TYR A 61 16.22 -4.40 -3.43
N ALA A 62 15.52 -4.97 -4.41
CA ALA A 62 15.20 -4.28 -5.65
C ALA A 62 14.28 -3.06 -5.44
N ILE A 63 13.38 -3.09 -4.45
CA ILE A 63 12.56 -1.93 -4.07
C ILE A 63 13.43 -0.83 -3.44
N HIS A 64 14.28 -1.19 -2.47
CA HIS A 64 15.18 -0.23 -1.82
C HIS A 64 16.17 0.43 -2.80
N GLU A 65 16.65 -0.33 -3.78
CA GLU A 65 17.58 0.15 -4.80
C GLU A 65 16.88 0.64 -6.07
N ASN A 66 15.56 0.88 -6.01
CA ASN A 66 14.79 1.26 -7.20
C ASN A 66 15.32 2.53 -7.87
N ALA A 67 15.87 3.48 -7.11
CA ALA A 67 16.51 4.67 -7.68
C ALA A 67 17.66 4.34 -8.66
N HIS A 68 18.35 3.22 -8.43
CA HIS A 68 19.44 2.74 -9.28
C HIS A 68 18.97 1.74 -10.34
N LEU A 69 17.97 0.93 -10.02
CA LEU A 69 17.45 -0.11 -10.93
C LEU A 69 16.41 0.42 -11.92
N GLY A 70 15.78 1.55 -11.63
CA GLY A 70 14.79 2.20 -12.51
C GLY A 70 13.63 1.27 -12.85
N LEU A 71 13.08 0.54 -11.87
CA LEU A 71 12.00 -0.41 -12.10
C LEU A 71 10.75 0.33 -12.57
N SER A 72 10.06 -0.24 -13.56
CA SER A 72 8.73 0.21 -13.94
C SER A 72 7.74 0.11 -12.78
N LEU A 73 6.77 1.04 -12.73
CA LEU A 73 5.75 1.09 -11.69
C LEU A 73 4.98 -0.24 -11.59
N SER A 74 4.64 -0.87 -12.72
CA SER A 74 3.94 -2.15 -12.75
C SER A 74 4.75 -3.30 -12.13
N THR A 75 6.09 -3.23 -12.21
CA THR A 75 6.97 -4.21 -11.56
C THR A 75 6.99 -3.98 -10.05
N ILE A 76 7.08 -2.72 -9.62
CA ILE A 76 7.02 -2.32 -8.20
C ILE A 76 5.68 -2.75 -7.59
N GLU A 77 4.57 -2.43 -8.24
CA GLU A 77 3.22 -2.83 -7.83
C GLU A 77 3.10 -4.34 -7.66
N ARG A 78 3.65 -5.12 -8.60
CA ARG A 78 3.63 -6.57 -8.49
C ARG A 78 4.49 -7.08 -7.33
N ILE A 79 5.67 -6.50 -7.11
CA ILE A 79 6.50 -6.85 -5.95
C ILE A 79 5.72 -6.59 -4.65
N TYR A 80 5.12 -5.42 -4.47
CA TYR A 80 4.29 -5.12 -3.30
C TYR A 80 3.10 -6.06 -3.16
N SER A 81 2.42 -6.39 -4.26
CA SER A 81 1.31 -7.35 -4.21
C SER A 81 1.79 -8.75 -3.82
N SER A 82 2.95 -9.18 -4.28
CA SER A 82 3.52 -10.50 -3.96
C SER A 82 4.10 -10.60 -2.56
N GLN A 83 4.71 -9.52 -2.09
CA GLN A 83 5.43 -9.43 -0.81
C GLN A 83 4.62 -8.58 0.18
N ARG A 84 3.29 -8.64 0.08
CA ARG A 84 2.36 -7.82 0.87
C ARG A 84 2.68 -7.89 2.36
N TYR A 85 2.85 -9.11 2.88
CA TYR A 85 3.20 -9.32 4.29
C TYR A 85 4.43 -8.51 4.71
N LYS A 86 5.55 -8.68 4.01
CA LYS A 86 6.84 -8.11 4.41
C LYS A 86 6.97 -6.60 4.13
N LEU A 87 6.44 -6.15 2.99
CA LEU A 87 6.62 -4.76 2.54
C LEU A 87 5.49 -3.81 3.00
N ILE A 88 4.36 -4.35 3.44
CA ILE A 88 3.19 -3.56 3.85
C ILE A 88 2.80 -3.90 5.28
N GLU A 89 2.44 -5.16 5.54
CA GLU A 89 1.81 -5.56 6.80
C GLU A 89 2.79 -5.46 7.98
N GLU A 90 3.98 -6.03 7.84
CA GLU A 90 5.05 -5.99 8.84
C GLU A 90 5.47 -4.53 9.11
N VAL A 91 5.72 -3.75 8.07
CA VAL A 91 6.10 -2.32 8.19
C VAL A 91 5.02 -1.50 8.92
N LEU A 92 3.75 -1.70 8.57
CA LEU A 92 2.64 -0.98 9.21
C LEU A 92 2.39 -1.47 10.63
N LEU A 93 2.53 -2.77 10.89
CA LEU A 93 2.37 -3.35 12.22
C LEU A 93 3.48 -2.88 13.16
N ASP A 94 4.74 -2.87 12.71
CA ASP A 94 5.86 -2.35 13.49
C ASP A 94 5.67 -0.87 13.82
N ASN A 95 5.24 -0.06 12.84
CA ASN A 95 4.90 1.34 13.04
C ASN A 95 3.72 1.51 14.02
N PHE A 96 2.70 0.66 13.94
CA PHE A 96 1.57 0.65 14.88
C PHE A 96 2.05 0.32 16.30
N MET A 97 2.81 -0.76 16.47
CA MET A 97 3.34 -1.19 17.76
C MET A 97 4.27 -0.13 18.37
N SER A 98 5.13 0.50 17.57
CA SER A 98 5.96 1.62 18.01
C SER A 98 5.10 2.80 18.51
N THR A 99 3.99 3.09 17.82
CA THR A 99 3.04 4.13 18.23
C THR A 99 2.37 3.77 19.55
N CYS A 100 1.95 2.51 19.74
CA CYS A 100 1.30 2.05 20.97
C CYS A 100 2.24 2.08 22.19
N LEU A 101 3.52 1.79 21.98
CA LEU A 101 4.51 1.68 23.06
C LEU A 101 5.14 3.02 23.44
N ASN A 102 4.80 4.13 22.76
CA ASN A 102 5.44 5.44 22.93
C ASN A 102 6.97 5.37 22.94
N ILE A 103 7.55 4.48 22.13
CA ILE A 103 9.00 4.40 22.00
C ILE A 103 9.43 5.74 21.38
N ASN A 104 10.19 6.55 22.13
CA ASN A 104 10.77 7.78 21.61
C ASN A 104 11.78 7.38 20.52
N THR A 105 11.33 7.34 19.26
CA THR A 105 12.05 6.80 18.10
C THR A 105 13.23 7.66 17.65
N GLU A 106 13.45 8.84 18.25
CA GLU A 106 14.48 9.78 17.80
C GLU A 106 15.92 9.40 18.19
N ALA A 107 16.12 8.38 19.04
CA ALA A 107 17.46 7.99 19.50
C ALA A 107 17.78 6.48 19.39
N ASP A 108 16.83 5.64 18.98
CA ASP A 108 17.03 4.19 18.86
C ASP A 108 17.16 3.76 17.38
N LYS A 109 18.08 2.84 17.10
CA LYS A 109 18.39 2.39 15.74
C LYS A 109 17.17 1.76 15.08
N ASP A 110 16.37 1.03 15.85
CA ASP A 110 15.17 0.34 15.38
C ASP A 110 14.07 1.35 15.00
N GLY A 111 13.94 2.45 15.73
CA GLY A 111 12.99 3.53 15.43
C GLY A 111 13.30 4.26 14.11
N ILE A 112 14.58 4.43 13.79
CA ILE A 112 15.03 5.04 12.53
C ILE A 112 14.72 4.11 11.35
N GLU A 113 14.95 2.81 11.48
CA GLU A 113 14.70 1.82 10.43
C GLU A 113 13.20 1.67 10.13
N ILE A 114 12.36 1.63 11.16
CA ILE A 114 10.90 1.66 11.01
C ILE A 114 10.48 2.93 10.27
N THR A 115 10.96 4.10 10.71
CA THR A 115 10.62 5.41 10.11
C THR A 115 11.01 5.48 8.64
N HIS A 116 12.19 4.97 8.28
CA HIS A 116 12.63 4.90 6.89
C HIS A 116 11.70 4.02 6.04
N SER A 117 11.44 2.79 6.50
CA SER A 117 10.63 1.80 5.79
C SER A 117 9.20 2.28 5.56
N ILE A 118 8.60 2.93 6.56
CA ILE A 118 7.26 3.50 6.41
C ILE A 118 7.27 4.66 5.40
N ASN A 119 8.29 5.53 5.42
CA ASN A 119 8.34 6.66 4.49
C ASN A 119 8.49 6.17 3.04
N GLU A 120 9.32 5.17 2.80
CA GLU A 120 9.46 4.54 1.48
C GLU A 120 8.14 3.92 1.01
N LEU A 121 7.44 3.18 1.88
CA LEU A 121 6.11 2.63 1.58
C LEU A 121 5.11 3.73 1.19
N LEU A 122 5.05 4.83 1.95
CA LEU A 122 4.13 5.94 1.68
C LEU A 122 4.51 6.71 0.41
N GLU A 123 5.79 6.82 0.07
CA GLU A 123 6.25 7.45 -1.18
C GLU A 123 5.75 6.69 -2.41
N PHE A 124 5.73 5.35 -2.35
CA PHE A 124 5.16 4.53 -3.41
C PHE A 124 3.63 4.57 -3.42
N ALA A 125 2.98 4.63 -2.25
CA ALA A 125 1.52 4.73 -2.15
C ALA A 125 0.94 5.95 -2.89
N VAL A 126 1.62 7.10 -2.88
CA VAL A 126 1.15 8.31 -3.61
C VAL A 126 1.40 8.27 -5.12
N ILE A 127 2.19 7.32 -5.58
CA ILE A 127 2.48 7.11 -7.01
C ILE A 127 1.58 6.01 -7.57
N SER A 128 1.30 4.98 -6.77
CA SER A 128 0.48 3.83 -7.17
C SER A 128 -0.82 3.74 -6.35
N PRO A 129 -1.98 3.96 -7.00
CA PRO A 129 -3.28 3.64 -6.41
C PRO A 129 -3.35 2.18 -5.94
N SER A 130 -2.71 1.24 -6.65
CA SER A 130 -2.70 -0.17 -6.26
C SER A 130 -2.02 -0.40 -4.91
N ILE A 131 -0.87 0.23 -4.66
CA ILE A 131 -0.16 0.12 -3.37
C ILE A 131 -0.96 0.80 -2.27
N PHE A 132 -1.54 1.97 -2.55
CA PHE A 132 -2.44 2.64 -1.62
C PHE A 132 -3.63 1.74 -1.22
N GLN A 133 -4.27 1.05 -2.17
CA GLN A 133 -5.35 0.12 -1.87
C GLN A 133 -4.89 -1.07 -1.00
N LEU A 134 -3.70 -1.62 -1.24
CA LEU A 134 -3.15 -2.69 -0.38
C LEU A 134 -2.93 -2.22 1.06
N ILE A 135 -2.42 -0.99 1.24
CA ILE A 135 -2.28 -0.36 2.56
C ILE A 135 -3.66 -0.23 3.23
N CYS A 136 -4.65 0.33 2.52
CA CYS A 136 -5.99 0.54 3.07
C CYS A 136 -6.67 -0.79 3.43
N SER A 137 -6.49 -1.81 2.59
CA SER A 137 -6.98 -3.17 2.85
C SER A 137 -6.41 -3.75 4.14
N PHE A 138 -5.09 -3.66 4.34
CA PHE A 138 -4.45 -4.12 5.58
C PHE A 138 -4.88 -3.30 6.79
N LEU A 139 -4.96 -1.98 6.68
CA LEU A 139 -5.42 -1.11 7.77
C LEU A 139 -6.85 -1.45 8.19
N LYS A 140 -7.74 -1.74 7.22
CA LYS A 140 -9.09 -2.24 7.49
C LYS A 140 -9.06 -3.60 8.17
N GLU A 141 -8.23 -4.54 7.72
CA GLU A 141 -8.06 -5.82 8.40
C GLU A 141 -7.61 -5.64 9.84
N LEU A 142 -6.61 -4.80 10.10
CA LEU A 142 -6.16 -4.48 11.45
C LEU A 142 -7.29 -3.89 12.30
N PHE A 143 -8.08 -2.98 11.73
CA PHE A 143 -9.24 -2.37 12.40
C PHE A 143 -10.30 -3.41 12.80
N VAL A 144 -10.60 -4.36 11.92
CA VAL A 144 -11.57 -5.43 12.19
C VAL A 144 -11.01 -6.45 13.20
N HIS A 145 -9.77 -6.90 13.03
CA HIS A 145 -9.14 -7.89 13.91
C HIS A 145 -8.98 -7.39 15.35
N LEU A 146 -8.82 -6.08 15.52
CA LEU A 146 -8.74 -5.43 16.83
C LEU A 146 -10.08 -4.83 17.25
N GLU A 147 -11.19 -5.41 16.79
CA GLU A 147 -12.57 -5.14 17.23
C GLU A 147 -12.94 -3.65 17.18
N TYR A 148 -12.55 -2.97 16.11
CA TYR A 148 -12.85 -1.55 15.88
C TYR A 148 -12.26 -0.61 16.96
N ALA A 149 -11.16 -1.00 17.59
CA ALA A 149 -10.54 -0.24 18.66
C ALA A 149 -10.23 1.23 18.25
N PRO A 150 -10.56 2.24 19.08
CA PRO A 150 -10.32 3.66 18.78
C PRO A 150 -8.85 4.01 18.51
N MET A 151 -7.93 3.25 19.13
CA MET A 151 -6.49 3.41 18.90
C MET A 151 -6.10 3.07 17.46
N VAL A 152 -6.69 2.02 16.87
CA VAL A 152 -6.43 1.65 15.48
C VAL A 152 -7.00 2.70 14.54
N LEU A 153 -8.22 3.20 14.83
CA LEU A 153 -8.81 4.30 14.06
C LEU A 153 -7.91 5.55 14.09
N THR A 154 -7.34 5.89 15.25
CA THR A 154 -6.37 6.99 15.38
C THR A 154 -5.12 6.75 14.53
N PHE A 155 -4.62 5.52 14.51
CA PHE A 155 -3.48 5.13 13.68
C PHE A 155 -3.77 5.22 12.19
N ILE A 156 -4.95 4.77 11.74
CA ILE A 156 -5.41 4.92 10.35
C ILE A 156 -5.43 6.40 9.96
N GLN A 157 -6.02 7.24 10.81
CA GLN A 157 -6.08 8.69 10.58
C GLN A 157 -4.69 9.34 10.51
N ALA A 158 -3.75 8.92 11.36
CA ALA A 158 -2.36 9.38 11.31
C ALA A 158 -1.67 8.96 9.99
N THR A 159 -1.86 7.70 9.56
CA THR A 159 -1.31 7.17 8.31
C THR A 159 -1.87 7.91 7.10
N LEU A 160 -3.20 8.13 7.04
CA LEU A 160 -3.83 8.90 5.97
C LEU A 160 -3.35 10.34 5.91
N LYS A 161 -3.21 11.02 7.05
CA LYS A 161 -2.66 12.39 7.10
C LYS A 161 -1.26 12.46 6.49
N ARG A 162 -0.41 11.46 6.74
CA ARG A 162 0.91 11.38 6.10
C ARG A 162 0.79 11.20 4.59
N ILE A 163 -0.07 10.30 4.12
CA ILE A 163 -0.33 10.08 2.68
C ILE A 163 -0.84 11.37 2.02
N ILE A 164 -1.77 12.09 2.65
CA ILE A 164 -2.30 13.37 2.17
C ILE A 164 -1.15 14.37 2.02
N ALA A 165 -0.30 14.53 3.03
CA ALA A 165 0.85 15.42 2.96
C ALA A 165 1.82 15.04 1.82
N TYR A 166 2.07 13.75 1.59
CA TYR A 166 2.86 13.30 0.44
C TYR A 166 2.18 13.57 -0.92
N CYS A 167 0.84 13.52 -0.99
CA CYS A 167 0.09 13.86 -2.20
C CYS A 167 0.16 15.37 -2.49
N GLU A 168 -0.05 16.20 -1.46
CA GLU A 168 0.04 17.67 -1.54
C GLU A 168 1.42 18.11 -2.03
N ASN A 169 2.50 17.50 -1.51
CA ASN A 169 3.87 17.75 -1.96
C ASN A 169 4.14 17.38 -3.43
N LYS A 170 3.24 16.63 -4.08
CA LYS A 170 3.33 16.21 -5.49
C LYS A 170 2.20 16.79 -6.35
N ASP A 171 1.49 17.80 -5.86
CA ASP A 171 0.33 18.43 -6.53
C ASP A 171 -0.76 17.41 -6.95
N LYS A 172 -1.00 16.39 -6.12
CA LYS A 172 -2.04 15.37 -6.34
C LYS A 172 -3.13 15.44 -5.30
N ASP A 173 -4.38 15.16 -5.70
CA ASP A 173 -5.47 14.93 -4.75
C ASP A 173 -5.48 13.45 -4.33
N ILE A 174 -5.59 13.18 -3.03
CA ILE A 174 -5.71 11.81 -2.51
C ILE A 174 -6.90 11.04 -3.10
N ILE A 175 -7.96 11.71 -3.58
CA ILE A 175 -9.08 11.06 -4.31
C ILE A 175 -8.55 10.22 -5.48
N ASP A 176 -7.50 10.66 -6.16
CA ASP A 176 -6.94 9.95 -7.32
C ASP A 176 -6.35 8.59 -6.96
N LEU A 177 -6.09 8.33 -5.67
CA LEU A 177 -5.62 7.03 -5.19
C LEU A 177 -6.76 6.03 -4.94
N TYR A 178 -8.00 6.50 -4.86
CA TYR A 178 -9.18 5.65 -4.68
C TYR A 178 -9.72 5.15 -6.02
N PRO A 179 -10.45 4.01 -6.04
CA PRO A 179 -11.15 3.55 -7.23
C PRO A 179 -12.19 4.58 -7.68
N LYS A 180 -12.29 4.79 -8.99
CA LYS A 180 -13.14 5.84 -9.58
C LYS A 180 -14.62 5.73 -9.18
N TYR A 181 -15.13 4.53 -8.97
CA TYR A 181 -16.53 4.32 -8.58
C TYR A 181 -16.83 4.83 -7.15
N LEU A 182 -15.81 4.99 -6.29
CA LEU A 182 -15.97 5.53 -4.94
C LEU A 182 -15.83 7.05 -4.87
N HIS A 183 -15.36 7.71 -5.94
CA HIS A 183 -15.01 9.14 -5.91
C HIS A 183 -16.18 10.02 -5.48
N SER A 184 -17.38 9.77 -5.99
CA SER A 184 -18.57 10.53 -5.58
C SER A 184 -18.91 10.35 -4.11
N CYS A 185 -18.74 9.14 -3.57
CA CYS A 185 -18.96 8.86 -2.16
C CYS A 185 -17.92 9.60 -1.30
N ILE A 186 -16.64 9.53 -1.67
CA ILE A 186 -15.54 10.21 -0.97
C ILE A 186 -15.74 11.73 -0.93
N ILE A 187 -16.15 12.34 -2.05
CA ILE A 187 -16.41 13.79 -2.10
C ILE A 187 -17.49 14.19 -1.09
N LEU A 188 -18.53 13.36 -0.93
CA LEU A 188 -19.57 13.61 0.06
C LEU A 188 -19.06 13.40 1.49
N LEU A 189 -18.32 12.31 1.73
CA LEU A 189 -17.78 11.96 3.04
C LEU A 189 -16.74 12.98 3.56
N ARG A 190 -16.06 13.70 2.67
CA ARG A 190 -15.15 14.80 3.03
C ARG A 190 -15.83 15.95 3.76
N ILE A 191 -17.12 16.14 3.55
CA ILE A 191 -17.89 17.16 4.25
C ILE A 191 -18.31 16.54 5.59
N GLU A 192 -17.90 17.16 6.70
CA GLU A 192 -18.26 16.64 8.02
C GLU A 192 -19.79 16.59 8.20
N PRO A 193 -20.33 15.55 8.88
CA PRO A 193 -21.76 15.35 8.97
C PRO A 193 -22.52 16.57 9.51
N HIS A 194 -21.97 17.38 10.43
CA HIS A 194 -22.68 18.54 10.96
C HIS A 194 -22.87 19.68 9.94
N TYR A 195 -22.16 19.68 8.82
CA TYR A 195 -22.39 20.62 7.71
C TYR A 195 -23.45 20.14 6.72
N HIS A 196 -23.91 18.90 6.82
CA HIS A 196 -24.98 18.37 5.99
C HIS A 196 -26.38 18.76 6.49
N THR A 197 -27.27 19.09 5.55
CA THR A 197 -28.72 19.13 5.81
C THR A 197 -29.24 17.71 6.05
N PHE A 198 -30.40 17.59 6.71
CA PHE A 198 -31.07 16.30 6.94
C PHE A 198 -31.20 15.47 5.65
N ASN A 199 -31.71 16.08 4.57
CA ASN A 199 -31.88 15.41 3.28
C ASN A 199 -30.55 14.93 2.69
N SER A 200 -29.49 15.74 2.81
CA SER A 200 -28.18 15.34 2.30
C SER A 200 -27.52 14.23 3.14
N LYS A 201 -27.78 14.17 4.45
CA LYS A 201 -27.34 13.02 5.29
C LYS A 201 -28.05 11.74 4.89
N ALA A 202 -29.37 11.81 4.69
CA ALA A 202 -30.17 10.67 4.26
C ALA A 202 -29.68 10.12 2.91
N TYR A 203 -29.39 11.01 1.96
CA TYR A 203 -28.82 10.63 0.67
C TYR A 203 -27.43 9.97 0.80
N VAL A 204 -26.54 10.51 1.64
CA VAL A 204 -25.22 9.88 1.90
C VAL A 204 -25.39 8.49 2.50
N LEU A 205 -26.30 8.33 3.47
CA LEU A 205 -26.57 7.04 4.08
C LEU A 205 -27.13 6.01 3.07
N GLU A 206 -28.08 6.42 2.23
CA GLU A 206 -28.62 5.61 1.14
C GLU A 206 -27.50 5.11 0.23
N ARG A 207 -26.62 6.02 -0.24
CA ARG A 207 -25.48 5.66 -1.08
C ARG A 207 -24.50 4.70 -0.41
N ILE A 208 -24.17 4.94 0.87
CA ILE A 208 -23.28 4.05 1.62
C ILE A 208 -23.90 2.67 1.76
N THR A 209 -25.22 2.59 1.97
CA THR A 209 -25.95 1.33 2.12
C THR A 209 -25.96 0.56 0.80
N GLU A 210 -26.25 1.22 -0.32
CA GLU A 210 -26.16 0.64 -1.67
C GLU A 210 -24.78 0.03 -1.93
N PHE A 211 -23.71 0.79 -1.67
CA PHE A 211 -22.35 0.30 -1.85
C PHE A 211 -21.96 -0.80 -0.85
N TYR A 212 -22.51 -0.78 0.36
CA TYR A 212 -22.22 -1.81 1.37
C TYR A 212 -22.75 -3.18 0.94
N GLU A 213 -23.93 -3.22 0.31
CA GLU A 213 -24.51 -4.44 -0.24
C GLU A 213 -23.68 -5.01 -1.40
N GLU A 214 -23.02 -4.14 -2.18
CA GLU A 214 -22.16 -4.54 -3.30
C GLU A 214 -20.75 -4.93 -2.85
N ASN A 215 -20.12 -4.13 -1.97
CA ASN A 215 -18.77 -4.32 -1.47
C ASN A 215 -18.59 -3.71 -0.07
N SER A 216 -18.87 -4.52 0.95
CA SER A 216 -18.75 -4.11 2.34
C SER A 216 -17.33 -3.70 2.75
N ASP A 217 -16.29 -4.26 2.12
CA ASP A 217 -14.89 -3.96 2.45
C ASP A 217 -14.52 -2.52 2.08
N ASP A 218 -14.95 -2.05 0.91
CA ASP A 218 -14.71 -0.67 0.48
C ASP A 218 -15.39 0.33 1.41
N ILE A 219 -16.61 0.03 1.85
CA ILE A 219 -17.32 0.89 2.80
C ILE A 219 -16.64 0.92 4.16
N LEU A 220 -16.14 -0.21 4.67
CA LEU A 220 -15.39 -0.23 5.92
C LEU A 220 -14.09 0.59 5.82
N ILE A 221 -13.38 0.50 4.69
CA ILE A 221 -12.23 1.37 4.40
C ILE A 221 -12.67 2.83 4.47
N LEU A 222 -13.69 3.23 3.71
CA LEU A 222 -14.17 4.62 3.68
C LEU A 222 -14.60 5.11 5.07
N LEU A 223 -15.38 4.35 5.82
CA LEU A 223 -15.84 4.76 7.15
C LEU A 223 -14.68 4.87 8.15
N SER A 224 -13.63 4.03 8.03
CA SER A 224 -12.41 4.19 8.84
C SER A 224 -11.60 5.44 8.47
N HIS A 225 -11.72 5.91 7.23
CA HIS A 225 -11.06 7.11 6.73
C HIS A 225 -11.83 8.40 7.08
N PHE A 226 -13.16 8.31 7.24
CA PHE A 226 -14.05 9.42 7.57
C PHE A 226 -14.80 9.13 8.88
N PRO A 227 -14.13 9.17 10.05
CA PRO A 227 -14.69 8.68 11.31
C PRO A 227 -15.90 9.49 11.81
N GLY A 228 -16.06 10.76 11.40
CA GLY A 228 -17.27 11.53 11.67
C GLY A 228 -18.53 10.85 11.12
N TRP A 229 -18.41 10.20 9.94
CA TRP A 229 -19.49 9.43 9.34
C TRP A 229 -19.63 8.04 9.94
N LEU A 230 -18.57 7.41 10.44
CA LEU A 230 -18.65 6.10 11.08
C LEU A 230 -19.64 6.09 12.25
N ALA A 231 -19.59 7.08 13.13
CA ALA A 231 -20.53 7.20 14.24
C ALA A 231 -21.97 7.37 13.74
N PHE A 232 -22.18 8.28 12.79
CA PHE A 232 -23.50 8.54 12.20
C PHE A 232 -24.08 7.29 11.51
N VAL A 233 -23.27 6.59 10.72
CA VAL A 233 -23.72 5.41 9.97
C VAL A 233 -23.98 4.23 10.92
N SER A 234 -23.15 4.04 11.95
CA SER A 234 -23.35 2.95 12.93
C SER A 234 -24.69 3.09 13.67
N ASP A 235 -25.04 4.31 14.09
CA ASP A 235 -26.30 4.60 14.77
C ASP A 235 -27.54 4.34 13.88
N ASN A 236 -27.38 4.41 12.55
CA ASN A 236 -28.47 4.28 11.59
C ASN A 236 -28.53 2.90 10.91
N LEU A 237 -27.42 2.15 10.82
CA LEU A 237 -27.39 0.78 10.30
C LEU A 237 -28.08 -0.22 11.25
N ILE A 238 -28.00 0.01 12.57
CA ILE A 238 -28.76 -0.80 13.55
C ILE A 238 -30.27 -0.74 13.27
N ASN A 239 -30.77 0.40 12.77
CA ASN A 239 -32.18 0.59 12.40
C ASN A 239 -32.55 0.01 11.02
N LEU A 240 -31.58 -0.44 10.22
CA LEU A 240 -31.81 -1.08 8.91
C LEU A 240 -31.79 -2.62 9.01
N ILE A 241 -31.23 -3.18 10.10
CA ILE A 241 -31.10 -4.63 10.36
C ILE A 241 -32.18 -5.13 11.35
N THR A 242 -33.00 -4.24 11.92
CA THR A 242 -34.16 -4.57 12.76
C THR A 242 -35.48 -4.21 12.09
#